data_AF-A0A4Z2DE85-F1
#
_entry.id   AF-A0A4Z2DE85-F1
#
_cell.length_a   1.000
_cell.length_b   1.000
_cell.length_c   1.000
_cell.angle_alpha   90.00
_cell.angle_beta   90.00
_cell.angle_gamma   90.00
#
_symmetry.space_group_name_H-M   'P 1'
#
loop_
_entity.id
_entity.type
_entity.pdbx_description
1 polymer ?
#
loop_
_entity_poly.entity_id
_entity_poly.type
_entity_poly.pdbx_seq_one_letter_code
_entity_poly.pdbx_strand_id
1 'polypeptide(L)'
;MQEVLRIFGSTKPLAPAESDGDYQLTYRGITFILRRFATAISGGSRESIDTKSDLLATRLFIYLGSNLTEAKVPVELPSACYLQNVFLERLEVNRLSNATTNLIFHLVAQDLNLNPTREPEIRRFTRFLTFGDSVQDVLSALGSPSRVFYKTEDKMKIHLPQSHRLVQPRKSDYFFNYFSLGLDILFDAQTHEVMKFVLHTNQPGEYTFNTYYRCLFEIPIPIVKSSKENTHVNVETDGTASVTDNSPNETKYLVTPFSKWSDVRQHLISSVDTEPVVIYRESKPQQNPFGPTHAYGYQDIIFEIIPSSECIASVTLYTPIHFSKT
;
A
#
# COMPACT_ATOMS: atom_id res chain seq x y z
N MET A 1 -11.48 21.79 -32.49
CA MET A 1 -11.75 20.49 -33.16
C MET A 1 -10.86 20.23 -34.38
N GLN A 2 -10.60 21.21 -35.24
CA GLN A 2 -9.75 21.03 -36.45
C GLN A 2 -8.40 20.38 -36.17
N GLU A 3 -7.71 20.80 -35.11
CA GLU A 3 -6.42 20.23 -34.70
C GLU A 3 -6.52 18.75 -34.27
N VAL A 4 -7.61 18.38 -33.59
CA VAL A 4 -7.86 16.98 -33.21
C VAL A 4 -8.08 16.12 -34.44
N LEU A 5 -8.85 16.59 -35.43
CA LEU A 5 -9.07 15.87 -36.68
C LEU A 5 -7.80 15.78 -37.54
N ARG A 6 -6.94 16.81 -37.50
CA ARG A 6 -5.65 16.83 -38.19
C ARG A 6 -4.70 15.76 -37.62
N ILE A 7 -4.67 15.60 -36.30
CA ILE A 7 -3.76 14.68 -35.60
C ILE A 7 -4.28 13.24 -35.61
N PHE A 8 -5.57 13.03 -35.31
CA PHE A 8 -6.15 11.70 -35.10
C PHE A 8 -6.96 11.17 -36.30
N GLY A 9 -7.14 11.99 -37.34
CA GLY A 9 -7.90 11.64 -38.54
C GLY A 9 -9.40 11.95 -38.42
N SER A 10 -10.06 12.16 -39.55
CA SER A 10 -11.48 12.55 -39.62
C SER A 10 -12.47 11.37 -39.62
N THR A 11 -12.00 10.16 -39.33
CA THR A 11 -12.73 8.91 -39.57
C THR A 11 -13.79 8.56 -38.53
N LYS A 12 -13.83 9.25 -37.39
CA LYS A 12 -14.79 8.99 -36.32
C LYS A 12 -15.92 10.02 -36.35
N PRO A 13 -17.20 9.59 -36.34
CA PRO A 13 -18.32 10.51 -36.26
C PRO A 13 -18.34 11.20 -34.89
N LEU A 14 -18.77 12.46 -34.90
CA LEU A 14 -19.04 13.21 -33.69
C LEU A 14 -20.38 12.72 -33.11
N ALA A 15 -20.36 12.12 -31.92
CA ALA A 15 -21.57 11.63 -31.26
C ALA A 15 -22.04 12.63 -30.20
N PRO A 16 -23.33 12.69 -29.85
CA PRO A 16 -23.79 13.44 -28.68
C PRO A 16 -23.19 12.83 -27.40
N ALA A 17 -22.82 13.69 -26.45
CA ALA A 17 -22.45 13.29 -25.09
C ALA A 17 -23.71 13.26 -24.20
N GLU A 18 -23.59 12.74 -22.96
CA GLU A 18 -24.72 12.61 -22.02
C GLU A 18 -25.30 13.96 -21.57
N SER A 19 -24.52 15.04 -21.64
CA SER A 19 -24.93 16.40 -21.31
C SER A 19 -25.47 17.16 -22.53
N ASP A 20 -26.57 17.88 -22.34
CA ASP A 20 -27.22 18.66 -23.39
C ASP A 20 -26.25 19.70 -24.00
N GLY A 21 -26.10 19.65 -25.32
CA GLY A 21 -25.20 20.52 -26.09
C GLY A 21 -23.72 20.12 -26.13
N ASP A 22 -23.33 19.00 -25.51
CA ASP A 22 -21.98 18.45 -25.60
C ASP A 22 -21.88 17.34 -26.64
N TYR A 23 -20.72 17.27 -27.28
CA TYR A 23 -20.38 16.26 -28.27
C TYR A 23 -19.17 15.47 -27.80
N GLN A 24 -19.11 14.19 -28.14
CA GLN A 24 -17.97 13.32 -27.87
C GLN A 24 -17.34 12.82 -29.16
N LEU A 25 -16.02 12.78 -29.16
CA LEU A 25 -15.21 12.21 -30.23
C LEU A 25 -14.25 11.19 -29.63
N THR A 26 -14.45 9.91 -29.99
CA THR A 26 -13.75 8.78 -29.37
C THR A 26 -12.82 8.09 -30.35
N TYR A 27 -11.54 8.06 -29.98
CA TYR A 27 -10.52 7.20 -30.58
C TYR A 27 -10.13 6.12 -29.56
N ARG A 28 -9.44 5.08 -30.02
CA ARG A 28 -8.95 4.04 -29.10
C ARG A 28 -8.00 4.68 -28.09
N GLY A 29 -8.32 4.53 -26.81
CA GLY A 29 -7.56 5.06 -25.68
C GLY A 29 -7.69 6.55 -25.38
N ILE A 30 -8.48 7.30 -26.15
CA ILE A 30 -8.66 8.75 -25.93
C ILE A 30 -10.06 9.24 -26.36
N THR A 31 -10.72 9.98 -25.48
CA THR A 31 -12.02 10.63 -25.78
C THR A 31 -11.93 12.13 -25.52
N PHE A 32 -12.39 12.91 -26.49
CA PHE A 32 -12.56 14.35 -26.37
C PHE A 32 -14.04 14.66 -26.12
N ILE A 33 -14.33 15.49 -25.11
CA ILE A 33 -15.64 16.15 -24.99
C ILE A 33 -15.50 17.54 -25.58
N LEU A 34 -16.35 17.84 -26.55
CA LEU A 34 -16.37 19.10 -27.26
C LEU A 34 -17.67 19.83 -26.97
N ARG A 35 -17.56 21.10 -26.63
CA ARG A 35 -18.71 21.99 -26.47
C ARG A 35 -18.68 23.04 -27.57
N ARG A 36 -19.87 23.42 -28.03
CA ARG A 36 -20.02 24.53 -28.97
C ARG A 36 -19.68 25.84 -28.27
N PHE A 37 -18.73 26.56 -28.82
CA PHE A 37 -18.41 27.91 -28.38
C PHE A 37 -19.41 28.87 -29.03
N ALA A 38 -20.42 29.31 -28.28
CA ALA A 38 -21.34 30.32 -28.75
C ALA A 38 -20.66 31.70 -28.64
N THR A 39 -20.08 32.19 -29.73
CA THR A 39 -19.88 33.64 -29.88
C THR A 39 -21.26 34.26 -30.10
N ALA A 40 -21.91 34.67 -29.01
CA ALA A 40 -23.06 35.56 -29.12
C ALA A 40 -22.54 36.89 -29.69
N ILE A 41 -22.77 37.13 -31.00
CA ILE A 41 -23.26 38.36 -31.62
C ILE A 41 -23.53 38.02 -33.10
N SER A 42 -24.78 37.74 -33.44
CA SER A 42 -25.47 38.36 -34.59
C SER A 42 -26.88 37.78 -34.65
N GLY A 43 -27.87 38.62 -34.32
CA GLY A 43 -29.24 38.34 -34.71
C GLY A 43 -29.34 38.25 -36.23
N GLY A 44 -30.08 37.26 -36.71
CA GLY A 44 -30.45 37.15 -38.12
C GLY A 44 -29.86 35.93 -38.83
N SER A 45 -30.76 35.20 -39.49
CA SER A 45 -30.53 34.17 -40.50
C SER A 45 -29.88 32.85 -40.05
N ARG A 46 -30.60 31.77 -40.39
CA ARG A 46 -30.32 30.37 -40.13
C ARG A 46 -29.27 29.86 -41.14
N GLU A 47 -28.12 30.50 -41.20
CA GLU A 47 -27.04 30.10 -42.11
C GLU A 47 -26.21 28.95 -41.53
N SER A 48 -25.81 28.05 -42.41
CA SER A 48 -25.12 26.80 -42.13
C SER A 48 -23.75 27.05 -41.49
N ILE A 49 -23.73 27.03 -40.17
CA ILE A 49 -22.52 27.06 -39.38
C ILE A 49 -21.76 25.76 -39.62
N ASP A 50 -20.52 25.86 -40.10
CA ASP A 50 -19.63 24.71 -40.27
C ASP A 50 -19.39 24.08 -38.90
N THR A 51 -20.16 23.03 -38.61
CA THR A 51 -20.26 22.39 -37.28
C THR A 51 -18.91 22.00 -36.67
N LYS A 52 -17.83 21.96 -37.46
CA LYS A 52 -16.49 21.56 -37.03
C LYS A 52 -15.57 22.71 -36.58
N SER A 53 -15.80 23.96 -36.97
CA SER A 53 -14.94 25.09 -36.55
C SER A 53 -15.27 25.58 -35.14
N ASP A 54 -16.54 25.47 -34.74
CA ASP A 54 -17.08 26.10 -33.53
C ASP A 54 -17.00 25.20 -32.28
N LEU A 55 -16.40 24.03 -32.41
CA LEU A 55 -16.29 23.03 -31.34
C LEU A 55 -14.93 23.10 -30.65
N LEU A 56 -14.95 23.48 -29.38
CA LEU A 56 -13.77 23.48 -28.50
C LEU A 56 -13.77 22.22 -27.65
N ALA A 57 -12.62 21.54 -27.59
CA ALA A 57 -12.43 20.44 -26.65
C ALA A 57 -12.35 21.02 -25.24
N THR A 58 -13.30 20.65 -24.37
CA THR A 58 -13.38 21.11 -22.98
C THR A 58 -12.82 20.08 -22.01
N ARG A 59 -12.86 18.79 -22.38
CA ARG A 59 -12.31 17.70 -21.56
C ARG A 59 -11.60 16.68 -22.43
N LEU A 60 -10.55 16.10 -21.85
CA LEU A 60 -9.77 15.02 -22.42
C LEU A 60 -9.75 13.85 -21.44
N PHE A 61 -10.15 12.67 -21.91
CA PHE A 61 -10.00 11.43 -21.17
C PHE A 61 -8.98 10.55 -21.88
N ILE A 62 -7.96 10.10 -21.15
CA ILE A 62 -6.96 9.13 -21.60
C ILE A 62 -7.16 7.87 -20.78
N TYR A 63 -7.31 6.72 -21.44
CA TYR A 63 -7.63 5.45 -20.78
C TYR A 63 -7.13 4.25 -21.58
N LEU A 64 -7.05 3.08 -20.95
CA LEU A 64 -6.83 1.82 -21.65
C LEU A 64 -8.18 1.22 -22.04
N GLY A 65 -8.49 1.18 -23.34
CA GLY A 65 -9.77 0.64 -23.83
C GLY A 65 -10.19 1.21 -25.19
N SER A 66 -11.28 0.70 -25.75
CA SER A 66 -11.79 1.17 -27.04
C SER A 66 -12.67 2.42 -26.91
N ASN A 67 -13.29 2.62 -25.75
CA ASN A 67 -14.22 3.70 -25.41
C ASN A 67 -14.22 3.94 -23.89
N LEU A 68 -14.86 5.02 -23.43
CA LEU A 68 -14.89 5.42 -22.02
C LEU A 68 -15.61 4.38 -21.12
N THR A 69 -16.60 3.67 -21.66
CA THR A 69 -17.31 2.59 -20.95
C THR A 69 -16.46 1.35 -20.71
N GLU A 70 -15.52 1.06 -21.60
CA GLU A 70 -14.54 -0.03 -21.49
C GLU A 70 -13.21 0.43 -20.87
N ALA A 71 -13.15 1.65 -20.33
CA ALA A 71 -11.94 2.18 -19.73
C ALA A 71 -11.49 1.28 -18.57
N LYS A 72 -10.27 0.75 -18.69
CA LYS A 72 -9.61 -0.04 -17.65
C LYS A 72 -8.57 0.84 -16.95
N VAL A 73 -8.52 0.73 -15.63
CA VAL A 73 -7.40 1.25 -14.85
C VAL A 73 -6.18 0.37 -15.17
N PRO A 74 -5.02 0.95 -15.56
CA PRO A 74 -3.79 0.19 -15.67
C PRO A 74 -3.52 -0.52 -14.33
N VAL A 75 -3.48 -1.86 -14.36
CA VAL A 75 -3.17 -2.66 -13.17
C VAL A 75 -1.69 -2.53 -12.80
N GLU A 76 -0.86 -2.28 -13.81
CA GLU A 76 0.59 -2.16 -13.68
C GLU A 76 1.02 -0.70 -13.81
N LEU A 77 2.01 -0.33 -12.99
CA LEU A 77 2.70 0.93 -13.14
C LEU A 77 3.43 0.91 -14.51
N PRO A 78 3.36 1.97 -15.34
CA PRO A 78 4.12 2.03 -16.57
C PRO A 78 5.63 1.82 -16.31
N SER A 79 6.32 1.09 -17.17
CA SER A 79 7.74 0.77 -16.99
C SER A 79 8.61 2.01 -16.76
N ALA A 80 8.31 3.11 -17.46
CA ALA A 80 9.00 4.40 -17.31
C ALA A 80 8.88 5.03 -15.91
N CYS A 81 7.86 4.68 -15.13
CA CYS A 81 7.62 5.24 -13.80
C CYS A 81 8.39 4.53 -12.69
N TYR A 82 9.07 3.42 -12.99
CA TYR A 82 9.88 2.71 -12.00
C TYR A 82 11.12 3.52 -11.59
N LEU A 83 11.72 4.28 -12.51
CA LEU A 83 12.86 5.16 -12.25
C LEU A 83 13.98 4.47 -11.45
N GLN A 84 14.33 3.23 -11.83
CA GLN A 84 15.34 2.38 -11.16
C GLN A 84 15.00 1.98 -9.72
N ASN A 85 13.77 2.23 -9.25
CA ASN A 85 13.30 1.75 -7.96
C ASN A 85 12.73 0.33 -8.09
N VAL A 86 12.80 -0.39 -6.97
CA VAL A 86 12.08 -1.64 -6.75
C VAL A 86 10.78 -1.31 -6.02
N PHE A 87 9.68 -1.89 -6.48
CA PHE A 87 8.36 -1.77 -5.85
C PHE A 87 7.91 -3.11 -5.31
N LEU A 88 7.02 -3.04 -4.32
CA LEU A 88 6.40 -4.20 -3.70
C LEU A 88 5.04 -4.47 -4.35
N GLU A 89 4.86 -5.66 -4.93
CA GLU A 89 3.52 -6.11 -5.38
C GLU A 89 2.76 -6.79 -4.25
N ARG A 90 3.47 -7.54 -3.39
CA ARG A 90 2.88 -8.29 -2.27
C ARG A 90 3.93 -8.65 -1.23
N LEU A 91 3.55 -8.63 0.04
CA LEU A 91 4.37 -9.07 1.17
C LEU A 91 3.64 -10.14 1.98
N GLU A 92 4.17 -11.35 2.03
CA GLU A 92 3.60 -12.42 2.84
C GLU A 92 4.35 -12.53 4.16
N VAL A 93 3.62 -12.49 5.28
CA VAL A 93 4.21 -12.63 6.61
C VAL A 93 3.95 -14.06 7.10
N ASN A 94 5.01 -14.88 7.13
CA ASN A 94 4.89 -16.24 7.62
C ASN A 94 5.00 -16.27 9.14
N ARG A 95 4.07 -17.01 9.75
CA ARG A 95 3.96 -17.13 11.21
C ARG A 95 3.86 -18.59 11.62
N LEU A 96 4.64 -18.97 12.63
CA LEU A 96 4.65 -20.29 13.24
C LEU A 96 4.54 -20.12 14.76
N SER A 97 3.67 -20.89 15.40
CA SER A 97 3.51 -20.87 16.86
C SER A 97 3.33 -19.45 17.43
N ASN A 98 2.48 -18.63 16.79
CA ASN A 98 2.20 -17.24 17.20
C ASN A 98 3.38 -16.26 17.14
N ALA A 99 4.44 -16.58 16.40
CA ALA A 99 5.58 -15.71 16.14
C ALA A 99 5.86 -15.59 14.63
N THR A 100 6.29 -14.42 14.20
CA THR A 100 6.71 -14.17 12.82
C THR A 100 8.06 -14.83 12.56
N THR A 101 8.13 -15.66 11.51
CA THR A 101 9.34 -16.40 11.15
C THR A 101 10.13 -15.72 10.05
N ASN A 102 9.45 -15.31 8.98
CA ASN A 102 10.07 -14.64 7.84
C ASN A 102 9.03 -13.79 7.08
N LEU A 103 9.55 -12.88 6.27
CA LEU A 103 8.80 -12.02 5.37
C LEU A 103 9.19 -12.37 3.94
N ILE A 104 8.22 -12.67 3.09
CA ILE A 104 8.43 -12.93 1.66
C ILE A 104 7.98 -11.73 0.85
N PHE A 105 8.92 -11.09 0.17
CA PHE A 105 8.73 -9.91 -0.67
C PHE A 105 8.59 -10.33 -2.12
N HIS A 106 7.44 -10.07 -2.73
CA HIS A 106 7.22 -10.17 -4.17
C HIS A 106 7.47 -8.80 -4.79
N LEU A 107 8.61 -8.68 -5.45
CA LEU A 107 9.19 -7.42 -5.90
C LEU A 107 9.09 -7.29 -7.41
N VAL A 108 8.94 -6.05 -7.86
CA VAL A 108 8.87 -5.70 -9.26
C VAL A 108 9.78 -4.51 -9.56
N ALA A 109 10.58 -4.61 -10.61
CA ALA A 109 11.50 -3.56 -11.03
C ALA A 109 11.60 -3.52 -12.56
N GLN A 110 11.94 -2.34 -13.09
CA GLN A 110 12.28 -2.17 -14.49
C GLN A 110 13.64 -2.81 -14.77
N ASP A 111 13.76 -3.51 -15.89
CA ASP A 111 15.03 -4.02 -16.38
C ASP A 111 15.94 -2.86 -16.78
N LEU A 112 17.23 -2.95 -16.43
CA LEU A 112 18.23 -1.93 -16.73
C LEU A 112 18.72 -1.98 -18.19
N ASN A 113 18.09 -2.81 -19.03
CA ASN A 113 18.46 -2.96 -20.43
C ASN A 113 18.36 -1.62 -21.18
N LEU A 114 19.53 -1.11 -21.58
CA LEU A 114 19.75 0.22 -22.15
C LEU A 114 19.33 0.31 -23.63
N ASN A 115 18.25 -0.33 -24.06
CA ASN A 115 17.78 -0.15 -25.44
C ASN A 115 16.89 1.10 -25.52
N PRO A 116 17.36 2.23 -26.09
CA PRO A 116 16.58 3.47 -26.14
C PRO A 116 15.36 3.39 -27.06
N THR A 117 15.24 2.33 -27.86
CA THR A 117 14.17 2.13 -28.84
C THR A 117 13.05 1.21 -28.35
N ARG A 118 13.21 0.58 -27.19
CA ARG A 118 12.21 -0.33 -26.61
C ARG A 118 11.85 0.12 -25.20
N GLU A 119 10.58 0.01 -24.87
CA GLU A 119 10.20 0.11 -23.46
C GLU A 119 10.91 -1.00 -22.68
N PRO A 120 11.58 -0.66 -21.58
CA PRO A 120 12.28 -1.64 -20.78
C PRO A 120 11.28 -2.61 -20.14
N GLU A 121 11.64 -3.89 -20.16
CA GLU A 121 10.80 -4.94 -19.61
C GLU A 121 10.68 -4.82 -18.09
N ILE A 122 9.56 -5.30 -17.56
CA ILE A 122 9.34 -5.38 -16.12
C ILE A 122 9.79 -6.77 -15.64
N ARG A 123 10.66 -6.80 -14.64
CA ARG A 123 11.12 -8.03 -13.98
C ARG A 123 10.46 -8.19 -12.63
N ARG A 124 10.00 -9.41 -12.34
CA ARG A 124 9.44 -9.82 -11.05
C ARG A 124 10.34 -10.86 -10.39
N PHE A 125 10.55 -10.73 -9.10
CA PHE A 125 11.39 -11.63 -8.34
C PHE A 125 10.98 -11.65 -6.87
N THR A 126 11.24 -12.78 -6.22
CA THR A 126 10.89 -12.98 -4.81
C THR A 126 12.15 -12.98 -3.95
N ARG A 127 12.07 -12.35 -2.79
CA ARG A 127 13.12 -12.32 -1.77
C ARG A 127 12.52 -12.60 -0.40
N PHE A 128 13.32 -13.07 0.53
CA PHE A 128 12.90 -13.31 1.90
C PHE A 128 13.84 -12.58 2.85
N LEU A 129 13.30 -12.08 3.96
CA LEU A 129 14.08 -11.56 5.08
C LEU A 129 13.58 -12.15 6.39
N THR A 130 14.49 -12.26 7.35
CA THR A 130 14.22 -12.74 8.70
C THR A 130 14.75 -11.76 9.75
N PHE A 131 14.28 -11.89 10.98
CA PHE A 131 14.92 -11.19 12.10
C PHE A 131 16.31 -11.76 12.32
N GLY A 132 17.29 -10.89 12.59
CA GLY A 132 18.70 -11.29 12.68
C GLY A 132 19.49 -11.17 11.38
N ASP A 133 18.83 -10.94 10.23
CA ASP A 133 19.53 -10.69 8.97
C ASP A 133 20.46 -9.48 9.08
N SER A 134 21.65 -9.56 8.48
CA SER A 134 22.60 -8.45 8.51
C SER A 134 22.17 -7.33 7.53
N VAL A 135 22.78 -6.16 7.68
CA VAL A 135 22.64 -5.08 6.67
C VAL A 135 22.98 -5.56 5.26
N GLN A 136 23.99 -6.44 5.10
CA GLN A 136 24.38 -6.93 3.79
C GLN A 136 23.30 -7.81 3.18
N ASP A 137 22.67 -8.66 3.98
CA ASP A 137 21.57 -9.52 3.54
C ASP A 137 20.39 -8.66 3.06
N VAL A 138 20.01 -7.65 3.86
CA VAL A 138 18.93 -6.72 3.49
C VAL A 138 19.24 -5.94 2.21
N LEU A 139 20.45 -5.39 2.07
CA LEU A 139 20.87 -4.68 0.86
C LEU A 139 20.91 -5.59 -0.37
N SER A 140 21.31 -6.85 -0.20
CA SER A 140 21.34 -7.83 -1.29
C SER A 140 19.93 -8.25 -1.74
N ALA A 141 18.97 -8.27 -0.82
CA ALA A 141 17.59 -8.63 -1.08
C ALA A 141 16.79 -7.46 -1.69
N LEU A 142 16.85 -6.28 -1.07
CA LEU A 142 15.96 -5.15 -1.38
C LEU A 142 16.66 -3.99 -2.13
N GLY A 143 17.99 -3.98 -2.19
CA GLY A 143 18.77 -2.86 -2.70
C GLY A 143 18.96 -1.75 -1.66
N SER A 144 19.45 -0.60 -2.13
CA SER A 144 19.71 0.56 -1.26
C SER A 144 18.41 1.17 -0.73
N PRO A 145 18.37 1.56 0.57
CA PRO A 145 17.22 2.26 1.11
C PRO A 145 17.08 3.66 0.51
N SER A 146 15.86 4.19 0.49
CA SER A 146 15.60 5.56 0.06
C SER A 146 16.16 6.57 1.07
N ARG A 147 16.17 6.22 2.35
CA ARG A 147 16.74 7.05 3.42
C ARG A 147 17.25 6.18 4.57
N VAL A 148 18.28 6.68 5.26
CA VAL A 148 18.74 6.13 6.54
C VAL A 148 18.43 7.13 7.64
N PHE A 149 17.83 6.67 8.73
CA PHE A 149 17.49 7.50 9.89
C PHE A 149 18.08 6.91 11.17
N TYR A 150 18.91 7.69 11.87
CA TYR A 150 19.51 7.28 13.14
C TYR A 150 18.65 7.77 14.31
N LYS A 151 18.30 6.87 15.23
CA LYS A 151 17.51 7.19 16.41
C LYS A 151 18.32 8.12 17.33
N THR A 152 18.00 9.41 17.34
CA THR A 152 18.74 10.40 18.14
C THR A 152 18.51 10.25 19.65
N GLU A 153 17.32 9.79 20.06
CA GLU A 153 16.96 9.63 21.46
C GLU A 153 16.03 8.42 21.66
N ASP A 154 16.32 7.63 22.68
CA ASP A 154 15.38 6.61 23.15
C ASP A 154 14.54 7.20 24.29
N LYS A 155 13.32 7.62 23.95
CA LYS A 155 12.41 8.31 24.88
C LYS A 155 12.11 7.50 26.14
N MET A 156 12.29 6.17 26.12
CA MET A 156 12.15 5.32 27.30
C MET A 156 13.35 5.39 28.26
N LYS A 157 14.53 5.85 27.79
CA LYS A 157 15.73 6.00 28.64
C LYS A 157 15.58 7.09 29.69
N ILE A 158 14.60 7.99 29.55
CA ILE A 158 14.30 9.00 30.59
C ILE A 158 13.77 8.37 31.88
N HIS A 159 13.32 7.12 31.85
CA HIS A 159 12.87 6.38 33.01
C HIS A 159 13.98 5.52 33.65
N LEU A 160 15.14 5.38 33.01
CA LEU A 160 16.29 4.66 33.58
C LEU A 160 16.99 5.50 34.65
N PRO A 161 17.56 4.90 35.70
CA PRO A 161 18.39 5.60 36.68
C PRO A 161 19.59 6.31 36.02
N GLN A 162 19.97 7.47 36.55
CA GLN A 162 20.95 8.38 35.93
C GLN A 162 22.34 7.74 35.73
N SER A 163 22.76 6.85 36.64
CA SER A 163 23.99 6.06 36.53
C SER A 163 24.00 5.15 35.30
N HIS A 164 22.87 4.51 34.98
CA HIS A 164 22.74 3.63 33.81
C HIS A 164 22.69 4.39 32.49
N ARG A 165 22.28 5.67 32.48
CA ARG A 165 22.29 6.51 31.27
C ARG A 165 23.69 6.91 30.83
N LEU A 166 24.63 7.05 31.77
CA LEU A 166 25.98 7.56 31.51
C LEU A 166 26.97 6.48 31.03
N VAL A 167 26.67 5.20 31.26
CA VAL A 167 27.60 4.08 31.02
C VAL A 167 27.40 3.41 29.65
N GLN A 168 26.29 3.67 28.95
CA GLN A 168 25.97 2.97 27.70
C GLN A 168 26.68 3.56 26.47
N PRO A 169 27.10 2.72 25.50
CA PRO A 169 27.75 3.17 24.27
C PRO A 169 26.85 4.11 23.46
N ARG A 170 27.48 5.11 22.82
CA ARG A 170 26.86 6.13 21.96
C ARG A 170 26.41 5.60 20.59
N LYS A 171 25.97 4.34 20.51
CA LYS A 171 25.47 3.77 19.26
C LYS A 171 23.95 3.79 19.31
N SER A 172 23.37 4.36 18.27
CA SER A 172 21.93 4.49 18.11
C SER A 172 21.44 3.55 17.03
N ASP A 173 20.37 2.82 17.33
CA ASP A 173 19.68 2.01 16.33
C ASP A 173 19.28 2.90 15.15
N TYR A 174 19.22 2.31 13.97
CA TYR A 174 18.94 3.07 12.77
C TYR A 174 17.98 2.33 11.86
N PHE A 175 17.21 3.12 11.12
CA PHE A 175 16.23 2.65 10.17
C PHE A 175 16.76 2.76 8.76
N PHE A 176 16.48 1.74 7.95
CA PHE A 176 16.44 1.84 6.51
C PHE A 176 14.99 2.05 6.09
N ASN A 177 14.71 3.18 5.44
CA ASN A 177 13.39 3.52 4.93
C ASN A 177 13.32 3.20 3.44
N TYR A 178 12.40 2.32 3.06
CA TYR A 178 12.11 1.92 1.67
C TYR A 178 10.75 2.49 1.27
N PHE A 179 10.73 3.73 0.78
CA PHE A 179 9.49 4.44 0.47
C PHE A 179 8.67 3.73 -0.63
N SER A 180 9.33 3.17 -1.65
CA SER A 180 8.68 2.43 -2.74
C SER A 180 8.11 1.06 -2.33
N LEU A 181 8.56 0.51 -1.19
CA LEU A 181 8.08 -0.75 -0.64
C LEU A 181 7.07 -0.57 0.50
N GLY A 182 6.91 0.66 1.00
CA GLY A 182 6.11 0.93 2.19
C GLY A 182 6.68 0.31 3.46
N LEU A 183 8.01 0.23 3.56
CA LEU A 183 8.70 -0.57 4.58
C LEU A 183 9.77 0.24 5.29
N ASP A 184 9.82 0.15 6.62
CA ASP A 184 11.00 0.52 7.40
C ASP A 184 11.60 -0.71 8.08
N ILE A 185 12.93 -0.80 8.10
CA ILE A 185 13.68 -1.87 8.77
C ILE A 185 14.56 -1.24 9.84
N LEU A 186 14.36 -1.64 11.10
CA LEU A 186 15.19 -1.21 12.22
C LEU A 186 16.33 -2.19 12.42
N PHE A 187 17.55 -1.66 12.51
CA PHE A 187 18.76 -2.41 12.83
C PHE A 187 19.27 -2.09 14.23
N ASP A 188 19.75 -3.12 14.92
CA ASP A 188 20.47 -2.95 16.18
C ASP A 188 21.81 -2.24 15.94
N ALA A 189 22.14 -1.26 16.77
CA ALA A 189 23.36 -0.48 16.59
C ALA A 189 24.65 -1.23 16.93
N GLN A 190 24.57 -2.37 17.62
CA GLN A 190 25.72 -3.16 18.04
C GLN A 190 25.99 -4.30 17.06
N THR A 191 24.97 -5.11 16.75
CA THR A 191 25.09 -6.27 15.86
C THR A 191 24.85 -5.93 14.40
N HIS A 192 24.23 -4.78 14.09
CA HIS A 192 23.81 -4.42 12.72
C HIS A 192 22.86 -5.46 12.09
N GLU A 193 22.02 -6.06 12.92
CA GLU A 193 21.04 -7.08 12.53
C GLU A 193 19.61 -6.53 12.63
N VAL A 194 18.72 -7.08 11.81
CA VAL A 194 17.32 -6.67 11.76
C VAL A 194 16.59 -7.01 13.07
N MET A 195 16.01 -5.98 13.68
CA MET A 195 15.20 -6.09 14.91
C MET A 195 13.70 -5.98 14.65
N LYS A 196 13.29 -5.09 13.73
CA LYS A 196 11.88 -4.74 13.50
C LYS A 196 11.61 -4.41 12.04
N PHE A 197 10.41 -4.73 11.60
CA PHE A 197 9.84 -4.28 10.33
C PHE A 197 8.61 -3.41 10.61
N VAL A 198 8.50 -2.25 9.97
CA VAL A 198 7.31 -1.38 10.01
C VAL A 198 6.70 -1.34 8.62
N LEU A 199 5.47 -1.79 8.50
CA LEU A 199 4.71 -1.90 7.27
C LEU A 199 3.70 -0.76 7.19
N HIS A 200 3.87 0.15 6.24
CA HIS A 200 3.04 1.34 6.08
C HIS A 200 1.88 1.09 5.11
N THR A 201 0.67 1.48 5.49
CA THR A 201 -0.53 1.28 4.65
C THR A 201 -0.84 2.48 3.75
N ASN A 202 -0.18 3.63 3.97
CA ASN A 202 -0.41 4.87 3.23
C ASN A 202 -1.91 5.25 3.19
N GLN A 203 -2.53 5.37 4.36
CA GLN A 203 -3.94 5.75 4.50
C GLN A 203 -4.08 7.27 4.64
N PRO A 204 -5.08 7.89 4.00
CA PRO A 204 -5.40 9.29 4.26
C PRO A 204 -5.72 9.49 5.75
N GLY A 205 -5.22 10.59 6.33
CA GLY A 205 -5.34 10.84 7.77
C GLY A 205 -4.16 10.34 8.60
N GLU A 206 -3.15 9.73 7.98
CA GLU A 206 -1.86 9.50 8.62
C GLU A 206 -0.90 10.67 8.35
N TYR A 207 -0.06 11.02 9.32
CA TYR A 207 0.98 12.04 9.17
C TYR A 207 1.94 11.74 7.99
N THR A 208 2.27 10.47 7.75
CA THR A 208 3.17 10.01 6.68
C THR A 208 2.45 9.70 5.37
N PHE A 209 1.17 10.12 5.22
CA PHE A 209 0.44 9.95 3.97
C PHE A 209 1.22 10.54 2.80
N ASN A 210 1.27 9.79 1.70
CA ASN A 210 2.01 10.10 0.47
C ASN A 210 3.55 10.14 0.62
N THR A 211 4.10 9.78 1.78
CA THR A 211 5.55 9.56 1.93
C THR A 211 5.96 8.17 1.47
N TYR A 212 5.11 7.17 1.76
CA TYR A 212 5.34 5.77 1.45
C TYR A 212 4.34 5.28 0.41
N TYR A 213 4.76 4.34 -0.43
CA TYR A 213 3.84 3.44 -1.11
C TYR A 213 3.17 2.52 -0.09
N ARG A 214 1.98 2.02 -0.45
CA ARG A 214 1.27 1.07 0.40
C ARG A 214 1.99 -0.27 0.38
N CYS A 215 2.41 -0.74 1.55
CA CYS A 215 2.93 -2.09 1.71
C CYS A 215 1.77 -3.09 1.63
N LEU A 216 1.70 -3.88 0.55
CA LEU A 216 0.63 -4.86 0.31
C LEU A 216 0.85 -6.15 1.10
N PHE A 217 0.81 -6.03 2.43
CA PHE A 217 1.07 -7.14 3.34
C PHE A 217 -0.09 -8.10 3.50
N GLU A 218 0.22 -9.33 3.89
CA GLU A 218 -0.72 -10.38 4.20
C GLU A 218 -0.25 -11.09 5.47
N ILE A 219 -0.97 -10.86 6.57
CA ILE A 219 -0.63 -11.40 7.88
C ILE A 219 -1.73 -12.38 8.31
N PRO A 220 -1.43 -13.69 8.36
CA PRO A 220 -2.39 -14.67 8.84
C PRO A 220 -2.47 -14.64 10.37
N ILE A 221 -3.68 -14.57 10.91
CA ILE A 221 -4.00 -14.61 12.34
C ILE A 221 -4.92 -15.80 12.63
N PRO A 222 -4.68 -16.61 13.68
CA PRO A 222 -5.56 -17.72 14.04
C PRO A 222 -6.99 -17.23 14.38
N ILE A 223 -8.02 -17.90 13.86
CA ILE A 223 -9.41 -17.60 14.23
C ILE A 223 -9.73 -18.34 15.54
N VAL A 224 -9.91 -17.60 16.63
CA VAL A 224 -10.45 -18.15 17.87
C VAL A 224 -11.95 -18.33 17.71
N LYS A 225 -12.41 -19.58 17.53
CA LYS A 225 -13.86 -19.88 17.56
C LYS A 225 -14.37 -19.65 18.99
N SER A 226 -15.27 -18.69 19.16
CA SER A 226 -16.01 -18.54 20.41
C SER A 226 -16.87 -19.80 20.62
N SER A 227 -16.75 -20.42 21.78
CA SER A 227 -17.48 -21.64 22.17
C SER A 227 -18.96 -21.35 22.50
N LYS A 228 -19.70 -20.72 21.58
CA LYS A 228 -21.15 -20.50 21.70
C LYS A 228 -21.83 -20.50 20.33
N GLU A 229 -21.91 -21.67 19.70
CA GLU A 229 -22.97 -21.98 18.73
C GLU A 229 -23.18 -23.50 18.69
N ASN A 230 -23.88 -24.00 19.71
CA ASN A 230 -24.70 -25.20 19.56
C ASN A 230 -25.99 -24.76 18.90
N THR A 231 -26.25 -25.09 17.63
CA THR A 231 -27.54 -25.66 17.22
C THR A 231 -27.59 -26.15 15.76
N HIS A 232 -28.00 -27.42 15.65
CA HIS A 232 -28.70 -28.10 14.56
C HIS A 232 -28.01 -28.34 13.21
N VAL A 233 -27.35 -29.51 13.17
CA VAL A 233 -27.57 -30.61 12.21
C VAL A 233 -28.63 -30.34 11.14
N ASN A 234 -28.21 -30.34 9.87
CA ASN A 234 -28.93 -31.03 8.81
C ASN A 234 -27.92 -31.84 7.99
N VAL A 235 -28.04 -33.16 8.13
CA VAL A 235 -27.37 -34.16 7.30
C VAL A 235 -28.15 -34.23 6.00
N GLU A 236 -27.55 -33.80 4.89
CA GLU A 236 -27.90 -34.35 3.58
C GLU A 236 -26.63 -34.95 2.96
N THR A 237 -26.70 -36.26 2.87
CA THR A 237 -25.75 -37.20 2.30
C THR A 237 -25.69 -36.99 0.78
N ASP A 238 -24.50 -36.75 0.22
CA ASP A 238 -24.12 -37.51 -0.97
C ASP A 238 -22.60 -37.62 -1.11
N GLY A 239 -22.15 -38.86 -1.36
CA GLY A 239 -20.77 -39.27 -1.22
C GLY A 239 -19.92 -38.99 -2.45
N THR A 240 -18.68 -38.57 -2.22
CA THR A 240 -17.52 -39.05 -3.00
C THR A 240 -16.25 -38.78 -2.21
N ALA A 241 -15.64 -39.86 -1.73
CA ALA A 241 -14.39 -39.84 -0.99
C ALA A 241 -13.23 -39.47 -1.92
N SER A 242 -12.46 -38.44 -1.56
CA SER A 242 -11.08 -38.28 -1.98
C SER A 242 -10.20 -38.08 -0.75
N VAL A 243 -9.20 -38.95 -0.66
CA VAL A 243 -8.20 -39.04 0.41
C VAL A 243 -7.08 -38.06 0.08
N THR A 244 -6.83 -37.04 0.91
CA THR A 244 -5.51 -36.40 1.06
C THR A 244 -5.45 -35.54 2.35
N ASP A 245 -4.40 -35.83 3.14
CA ASP A 245 -3.76 -35.04 4.20
C ASP A 245 -4.55 -34.48 5.39
N ASN A 246 -4.39 -35.17 6.52
CA ASN A 246 -4.68 -34.67 7.86
C ASN A 246 -3.59 -33.70 8.33
N SER A 247 -3.71 -32.43 7.96
CA SER A 247 -3.33 -31.32 8.85
C SER A 247 -4.62 -30.63 9.27
N PRO A 248 -4.86 -30.32 10.56
CA PRO A 248 -6.05 -29.57 10.92
C PRO A 248 -5.95 -28.21 10.21
N ASN A 249 -6.84 -27.99 9.23
CA ASN A 249 -6.99 -26.70 8.55
C ASN A 249 -7.47 -25.69 9.59
N GLU A 250 -6.53 -25.16 10.35
CA GLU A 250 -6.74 -24.03 11.23
C GLU A 250 -7.12 -22.86 10.31
N THR A 251 -8.40 -22.52 10.29
CA THR A 251 -8.89 -21.37 9.53
C THR A 251 -8.23 -20.11 10.09
N LYS A 252 -7.46 -19.40 9.25
CA LYS A 252 -6.78 -18.16 9.61
C LYS A 252 -7.49 -16.97 8.96
N TYR A 253 -7.60 -15.87 9.69
CA TYR A 253 -8.04 -14.58 9.16
C TYR A 253 -6.84 -13.85 8.57
N LEU A 254 -6.96 -13.36 7.34
CA LEU A 254 -5.88 -12.66 6.64
C LEU A 254 -6.01 -11.16 6.81
N VAL A 255 -5.12 -10.55 7.59
CA VAL A 255 -5.04 -9.10 7.71
C VAL A 255 -4.28 -8.54 6.50
N THR A 256 -4.86 -7.53 5.87
CA THR A 256 -4.29 -6.79 4.74
C THR A 256 -4.30 -5.29 5.06
N PRO A 257 -3.64 -4.43 4.26
CA PRO A 257 -3.69 -2.97 4.43
C PRO A 257 -5.09 -2.35 4.28
N PHE A 258 -6.03 -3.14 3.75
CA PHE A 258 -7.41 -2.74 3.52
C PHE A 258 -8.34 -3.22 4.64
N SER A 259 -7.87 -4.08 5.54
CA SER A 259 -8.64 -4.55 6.67
C SER A 259 -8.99 -3.40 7.64
N LYS A 260 -10.23 -3.39 8.11
CA LYS A 260 -10.65 -2.49 9.19
C LYS A 260 -10.26 -3.06 10.55
N TRP A 261 -9.93 -2.18 11.49
CA TRP A 261 -9.56 -2.59 12.84
C TRP A 261 -10.70 -3.31 13.56
N SER A 262 -11.95 -2.91 13.35
CA SER A 262 -13.13 -3.57 13.90
C SER A 262 -13.19 -5.06 13.54
N ASP A 263 -12.97 -5.39 12.27
CA ASP A 263 -12.95 -6.77 11.78
C ASP A 263 -11.76 -7.56 12.37
N VAL A 264 -10.56 -6.97 12.32
CA VAL A 264 -9.35 -7.60 12.88
C VAL A 264 -9.53 -7.86 14.37
N ARG A 265 -10.05 -6.88 15.11
CA ARG A 265 -10.26 -6.95 16.55
C ARG A 265 -11.22 -8.07 16.92
N GLN A 266 -12.25 -8.36 16.11
CA GLN A 266 -13.19 -9.45 16.36
C GLN A 266 -12.49 -10.82 16.48
N HIS A 267 -11.43 -11.03 15.71
CA HIS A 267 -10.65 -12.26 15.75
C HIS A 267 -9.59 -12.28 16.87
N LEU A 268 -9.34 -11.12 17.50
CA LEU A 268 -8.34 -10.94 18.55
C LEU A 268 -8.94 -10.83 19.97
N ILE A 269 -10.28 -10.82 20.12
CA ILE A 269 -11.01 -10.46 21.35
C ILE A 269 -10.52 -11.22 22.60
N SER A 270 -10.12 -12.48 22.48
CA SER A 270 -9.64 -13.26 23.64
C SER A 270 -8.20 -12.94 24.08
N SER A 271 -7.49 -12.06 23.37
CA SER A 271 -6.03 -11.84 23.51
C SER A 271 -5.59 -10.38 23.59
N VAL A 272 -6.50 -9.42 23.37
CA VAL A 272 -6.21 -7.97 23.37
C VAL A 272 -7.09 -7.30 24.41
N ASP A 273 -6.73 -7.46 25.69
CA ASP A 273 -7.47 -6.88 26.83
C ASP A 273 -6.76 -5.63 27.40
N THR A 274 -5.87 -5.02 26.62
CA THR A 274 -5.09 -3.85 27.04
C THR A 274 -5.58 -2.59 26.34
N GLU A 275 -5.70 -1.49 27.10
CA GLU A 275 -5.91 -0.15 26.55
C GLU A 275 -4.82 0.19 25.52
N PRO A 276 -5.18 0.87 24.41
CA PRO A 276 -4.21 1.24 23.39
C PRO A 276 -3.20 2.26 23.92
N VAL A 277 -1.98 2.19 23.40
CA VAL A 277 -1.02 3.27 23.57
C VAL A 277 -1.35 4.38 22.58
N VAL A 278 -1.60 5.59 23.06
CA VAL A 278 -1.89 6.75 22.22
C VAL A 278 -0.58 7.38 21.73
N ILE A 279 -0.41 7.49 20.42
CA ILE A 279 0.80 8.01 19.78
C ILE A 279 0.53 9.40 19.20
N TYR A 280 1.25 10.39 19.71
CA TYR A 280 1.27 11.75 19.19
C TYR A 280 2.51 11.95 18.31
N ARG A 281 2.31 11.97 16.98
CA ARG A 281 3.37 12.34 16.02
C ARG A 281 3.49 13.87 15.98
N GLU A 282 4.15 14.46 16.99
CA GLU A 282 4.42 15.90 17.04
C GLU A 282 5.81 16.21 16.47
N SER A 283 5.87 16.89 15.32
CA SER A 283 7.10 17.50 14.81
C SER A 283 6.96 19.02 14.89
N LYS A 284 7.58 19.68 15.87
CA LYS A 284 7.70 21.15 15.83
C LYS A 284 8.40 21.53 14.50
N PRO A 285 7.87 22.47 13.69
CA PRO A 285 6.88 23.51 14.01
C PRO A 285 5.42 23.22 13.60
N GLN A 286 5.09 22.06 13.01
CA GLN A 286 3.74 21.74 12.54
C GLN A 286 3.07 20.68 13.40
N GLN A 287 1.98 21.06 14.07
CA GLN A 287 1.08 20.10 14.72
C GLN A 287 0.49 19.18 13.65
N ASN A 288 0.53 17.87 13.88
CA ASN A 288 -0.12 16.89 13.02
C ASN A 288 -1.63 17.21 12.96
N PRO A 289 -2.18 17.59 11.79
CA PRO A 289 -3.57 18.02 11.66
C PRO A 289 -4.57 16.87 11.80
N PHE A 290 -4.11 15.61 11.74
CA PHE A 290 -4.98 14.44 11.75
C PHE A 290 -5.23 13.85 13.15
N GLY A 291 -4.55 14.37 14.17
CA GLY A 291 -4.66 13.87 15.55
C GLY A 291 -3.80 12.62 15.81
N PRO A 292 -3.95 12.01 17.00
CA PRO A 292 -3.15 10.85 17.41
C PRO A 292 -3.62 9.55 16.76
N THR A 293 -2.73 8.56 16.77
CA THR A 293 -3.02 7.16 16.42
C THR A 293 -3.05 6.29 17.67
N HIS A 294 -3.69 5.12 17.59
CA HIS A 294 -3.78 4.15 18.69
C HIS A 294 -3.02 2.88 18.35
N ALA A 295 -2.09 2.47 19.20
CA ALA A 295 -1.33 1.24 19.03
C ALA A 295 -1.87 0.12 19.91
N TYR A 296 -2.15 -1.02 19.29
CA TYR A 296 -2.62 -2.25 19.92
C TYR A 296 -1.59 -3.36 19.72
N GLY A 297 -1.11 -3.95 20.81
CA GLY A 297 -0.20 -5.09 20.76
C GLY A 297 -0.94 -6.42 20.64
N TYR A 298 -0.40 -7.32 19.81
CA TYR A 298 -0.83 -8.70 19.71
C TYR A 298 0.40 -9.57 19.42
N GLN A 299 0.82 -10.38 20.40
CA GLN A 299 1.99 -11.26 20.29
C GLN A 299 3.28 -10.46 19.95
N ASP A 300 3.82 -10.66 18.75
CA ASP A 300 4.99 -10.00 18.19
C ASP A 300 4.64 -8.91 17.15
N ILE A 301 3.37 -8.47 17.16
CA ILE A 301 2.80 -7.49 16.24
C ILE A 301 2.23 -6.30 17.01
N ILE A 302 2.43 -5.09 16.49
CA ILE A 302 1.71 -3.88 16.92
C ILE A 302 0.92 -3.34 15.73
N PHE A 303 -0.37 -3.16 15.91
CA PHE A 303 -1.25 -2.47 14.97
C PHE A 303 -1.42 -1.02 15.38
N GLU A 304 -0.94 -0.08 14.56
CA GLU A 304 -1.20 1.35 14.72
C GLU A 304 -2.44 1.72 13.91
N ILE A 305 -3.46 2.27 14.56
CA ILE A 305 -4.79 2.51 14.00
C ILE A 305 -5.09 4.00 13.97
N ILE A 306 -5.71 4.46 12.88
CA ILE A 306 -6.26 5.80 12.76
C ILE A 306 -7.67 5.80 13.38
N PRO A 307 -7.90 6.48 14.52
CA PRO A 307 -9.17 6.34 15.26
C PRO A 307 -10.39 6.85 14.47
N SER A 308 -10.22 7.85 13.61
CA SER A 308 -11.32 8.45 12.85
C SER A 308 -11.88 7.57 11.73
N SER A 309 -11.05 6.69 11.15
CA SER A 309 -11.42 5.85 10.00
C SER A 309 -11.41 4.35 10.30
N GLU A 310 -10.91 3.95 11.48
CA GLU A 310 -10.63 2.56 11.87
C GLU A 310 -9.70 1.82 10.89
N CYS A 311 -8.97 2.55 10.04
CA CYS A 311 -7.97 1.96 9.17
C CYS A 311 -6.68 1.70 9.94
N ILE A 312 -5.97 0.63 9.57
CA ILE A 312 -4.59 0.39 10.00
C ILE A 312 -3.71 1.45 9.34
N ALA A 313 -2.96 2.24 10.11
CA ALA A 313 -1.93 3.17 9.63
C ALA A 313 -0.62 2.43 9.33
N SER A 314 -0.18 1.62 10.29
CA SER A 314 1.02 0.81 10.15
C SER A 314 0.93 -0.48 10.96
N VAL A 315 1.72 -1.47 10.57
CA VAL A 315 1.92 -2.70 11.33
C VAL A 315 3.40 -2.85 11.65
N THR A 316 3.75 -2.97 12.92
CA THR A 316 5.13 -3.24 13.35
C THR A 316 5.27 -4.70 13.73
N LEU A 317 6.19 -5.41 13.11
CA LEU A 317 6.62 -6.76 13.46
C LEU A 317 7.96 -6.67 14.18
N TYR A 318 8.11 -7.36 15.30
CA TYR A 318 9.34 -7.34 16.08
C TYR A 318 9.61 -8.70 16.70
N THR A 319 10.87 -9.11 16.80
CA THR A 319 11.17 -10.29 17.61
C THR A 319 10.98 -9.96 19.10
N PRO A 320 10.28 -10.80 19.89
CA PRO A 320 10.34 -10.71 21.35
C PRO A 320 11.81 -10.83 21.77
N ILE A 321 12.28 -9.90 22.60
CA ILE A 321 13.65 -9.95 23.12
C ILE A 321 13.75 -11.23 23.96
N HIS A 322 14.45 -12.25 23.45
CA HIS A 322 14.96 -13.29 24.33
C HIS A 322 16.00 -12.62 25.22
N PHE A 323 15.60 -12.25 26.44
CA PHE A 323 16.57 -12.05 27.50
C PHE A 323 17.27 -13.39 27.70
N SER A 324 18.36 -13.63 26.97
CA SER A 324 19.35 -14.59 27.42
C SER A 324 19.79 -14.08 28.79
N LYS A 325 19.28 -14.72 29.85
CA LYS A 325 19.82 -14.57 31.19
C LYS A 325 21.30 -14.98 31.09
N THR A 326 22.18 -14.00 30.91
CA THR A 326 23.58 -14.10 31.29
C THR A 326 23.69 -13.91 32.79
#